data_AF-A0A6L9IY88-F1
#
_entry.id   AF-A0A6L9IY88-F1
#
_cell.length_a   1.000
_cell.length_b   1.000
_cell.length_c   1.000
_cell.angle_alpha   90.00
_cell.angle_beta   90.00
_cell.angle_gamma   90.00
#
_symmetry.space_group_name_H-M   'P 1'
#
loop_
_entity.id
_entity.type
_entity.pdbx_description
1 polymer ?
#
loop_
_entity_poly.entity_id
_entity_poly.type
_entity_poly.pdbx_seq_one_letter_code
_entity_poly.pdbx_strand_id
1 'polypeptide(L)'
;MDQTRRSIIISLIGLVVVIGLAVLAALLIPFRVNEGATVQDFTGVIERITPDDERTQYEASLTSAEVDLATGERLVVHPGSTAALTFFENGGRANMTGPGTLTLVEVHRRATLPGHASDNFNRDYVLTLKQKGGSVHYYFSDTEPAFDDIDITLHLPNGNYTPDTPCWLVEISDEGVTTTLPFECP
;
A
#
# COMPACT_ATOMS: atom_id res chain seq x y z
N MET A 1 31.28 53.71 -7.60
CA MET A 1 30.14 52.76 -7.63
C MET A 1 29.21 53.17 -6.50
N ASP A 2 27.97 53.54 -6.80
CA ASP A 2 26.99 54.11 -5.87
C ASP A 2 26.68 53.12 -4.71
N GLN A 3 26.78 53.59 -3.47
CA GLN A 3 26.58 52.81 -2.25
C GLN A 3 25.17 52.18 -2.21
N THR A 4 24.19 52.89 -2.77
CA THR A 4 22.80 52.45 -2.92
C THR A 4 22.71 51.26 -3.88
N ARG A 5 23.41 51.33 -5.02
CA ARG A 5 23.44 50.27 -6.03
C ARG A 5 24.13 49.00 -5.52
N ARG A 6 25.18 49.14 -4.70
CA ARG A 6 25.87 48.01 -4.05
C ARG A 6 24.97 47.31 -3.01
N SER A 7 24.21 48.07 -2.22
CA SER A 7 23.25 47.51 -1.26
C SER A 7 22.12 46.75 -1.95
N ILE A 8 21.58 47.28 -3.05
CA ILE A 8 20.54 46.60 -3.83
C ILE A 8 21.04 45.26 -4.38
N ILE A 9 22.25 45.24 -4.97
CA ILE A 9 22.84 44.02 -5.52
C ILE A 9 23.05 42.96 -4.42
N ILE A 10 23.58 43.35 -3.25
CA ILE A 10 23.80 42.42 -2.13
C ILE A 10 22.47 41.86 -1.62
N SER A 11 21.44 42.68 -1.46
CA SER A 11 20.11 42.20 -1.05
C SER A 11 19.49 41.25 -2.06
N LEU A 12 19.69 41.52 -3.36
CA LEU A 12 19.18 40.65 -4.43
C LEU A 12 19.91 39.30 -4.46
N ILE A 13 21.24 39.31 -4.28
CA ILE A 13 22.03 38.08 -4.12
C ILE A 13 21.56 37.31 -2.87
N GLY A 14 21.40 38.00 -1.75
CA GLY A 14 20.90 37.40 -0.51
C GLY A 14 19.52 36.75 -0.68
N LEU A 15 18.60 37.41 -1.36
CA LEU A 15 17.28 36.87 -1.67
C LEU A 15 17.36 35.61 -2.54
N VAL A 16 18.18 35.63 -3.59
CA VAL A 16 18.38 34.45 -4.46
C VAL A 16 18.96 33.27 -3.68
N VAL A 17 19.93 33.52 -2.78
CA VAL A 17 20.50 32.47 -1.93
C VAL A 17 19.44 31.89 -0.98
N VAL A 18 18.61 32.73 -0.36
CA VAL A 18 17.53 32.27 0.54
C VAL A 18 16.49 31.46 -0.22
N ILE A 19 16.06 31.92 -1.40
CA ILE A 19 15.14 31.17 -2.26
C ILE A 19 15.76 29.83 -2.67
N GLY A 20 17.04 29.84 -3.08
CA GLY A 20 17.76 28.63 -3.43
C GLY A 20 17.79 27.62 -2.28
N LEU A 21 18.11 28.07 -1.06
CA LEU A 21 18.11 27.22 0.14
C LEU A 21 16.71 26.69 0.48
N ALA A 22 15.67 27.52 0.36
CA ALA A 22 14.29 27.11 0.62
C ALA A 22 13.81 26.05 -0.37
N VAL A 23 14.13 26.21 -1.66
CA VAL A 23 13.84 25.20 -2.70
C VAL A 23 14.60 23.91 -2.39
N LEU A 24 15.89 24.00 -2.07
CA LEU A 24 16.70 22.82 -1.76
C LEU A 24 16.18 22.07 -0.52
N ALA A 25 15.75 22.80 0.50
CA ALA A 25 15.13 22.23 1.69
C ALA A 25 13.76 21.60 1.37
N ALA A 26 12.94 22.24 0.55
CA ALA A 26 11.64 21.71 0.13
C ALA A 26 11.76 20.38 -0.64
N LEU A 27 12.82 20.21 -1.43
CA LEU A 27 13.10 18.93 -2.12
C LEU A 27 13.34 17.77 -1.15
N LEU A 28 13.75 18.04 0.09
CA LEU A 28 14.06 17.05 1.12
C LEU A 28 12.86 16.74 2.05
N ILE A 29 11.72 17.42 1.86
CA ILE A 29 10.52 17.15 2.67
C ILE A 29 9.85 15.88 2.14
N PRO A 30 9.70 14.82 2.96
CA PRO A 30 9.04 13.61 2.54
C PRO A 30 7.54 13.85 2.35
N PHE A 31 6.99 13.35 1.25
CA PHE A 31 5.56 13.34 0.97
C PHE A 31 5.05 11.91 0.72
N ARG A 32 3.74 11.73 0.86
CA ARG A 32 3.09 10.42 0.67
C ARG A 32 2.86 10.18 -0.81
N VAL A 33 3.29 9.02 -1.28
CA VAL A 33 2.98 8.47 -2.59
C VAL A 33 2.04 7.30 -2.35
N ASN A 34 0.78 7.47 -2.72
CA ASN A 34 -0.21 6.40 -2.59
C ASN A 34 0.01 5.36 -3.69
N GLU A 35 -0.09 4.11 -3.32
CA GLU A 35 -0.01 2.97 -4.22
C GLU A 35 -1.33 2.18 -4.18
N GLY A 36 -1.50 1.29 -5.15
CA GLY A 36 -2.63 0.36 -5.22
C GLY A 36 -2.19 -1.07 -4.85
N ALA A 37 -3.15 -1.98 -4.94
CA ALA A 37 -2.89 -3.41 -5.02
C ALA A 37 -3.39 -3.92 -6.37
N THR A 38 -2.78 -4.97 -6.89
CA THR A 38 -3.23 -5.62 -8.12
C THR A 38 -3.77 -7.00 -7.79
N VAL A 39 -4.99 -7.29 -8.24
CA VAL A 39 -5.60 -8.61 -8.12
C VAL A 39 -5.28 -9.41 -9.37
N GLN A 40 -4.75 -10.60 -9.18
CA GLN A 40 -4.29 -11.54 -10.20
C GLN A 40 -4.66 -12.97 -9.84
N ASP A 41 -4.45 -13.90 -10.77
CA ASP A 41 -4.58 -15.36 -10.57
C ASP A 41 -5.89 -15.81 -9.90
N PHE A 42 -6.99 -15.09 -10.13
CA PHE A 42 -8.26 -15.39 -9.47
C PHE A 42 -9.05 -16.48 -10.20
N THR A 43 -9.79 -17.28 -9.44
CA THR A 43 -10.69 -18.31 -9.95
C THR A 43 -12.13 -17.99 -9.54
N GLY A 44 -13.11 -18.30 -10.39
CA GLY A 44 -14.51 -18.06 -10.10
C GLY A 44 -14.91 -16.59 -10.31
N VAL A 45 -15.62 -16.03 -9.34
CA VAL A 45 -16.19 -14.68 -9.37
C VAL A 45 -15.59 -13.81 -8.26
N ILE A 46 -15.17 -12.60 -8.62
CA ILE A 46 -14.77 -11.55 -7.69
C ILE A 46 -15.51 -10.25 -8.01
N GLU A 47 -15.65 -9.36 -7.04
CA GLU A 47 -16.18 -8.01 -7.24
C GLU A 47 -15.22 -6.97 -6.68
N ARG A 48 -14.97 -5.92 -7.45
CA ARG A 48 -14.40 -4.67 -6.96
C ARG A 48 -15.53 -3.72 -6.60
N ILE A 49 -15.44 -3.11 -5.43
CA ILE A 49 -16.40 -2.11 -4.95
C ILE A 49 -15.66 -0.82 -4.59
N THR A 50 -16.04 0.29 -5.21
CA THR A 50 -15.44 1.61 -4.95
C THR A 50 -15.98 2.23 -3.65
N PRO A 51 -15.36 3.31 -3.13
CA PRO A 51 -15.89 4.02 -1.96
C PRO A 51 -17.30 4.58 -2.12
N ASP A 52 -17.73 4.83 -3.36
CA ASP A 52 -19.08 5.29 -3.71
C ASP A 52 -20.07 4.11 -3.91
N ASP A 53 -19.69 2.91 -3.47
CA ASP A 53 -20.43 1.64 -3.60
C ASP A 53 -20.73 1.23 -5.06
N GLU A 54 -19.98 1.75 -6.04
CA GLU A 54 -20.03 1.25 -7.41
C GLU A 54 -19.40 -0.14 -7.49
N ARG A 55 -20.08 -1.08 -8.14
CA ARG A 55 -19.67 -2.49 -8.19
C ARG A 55 -19.28 -2.89 -9.60
N THR A 56 -18.12 -3.53 -9.73
CA THR A 56 -17.68 -4.17 -10.97
C THR A 56 -17.38 -5.63 -10.67
N GLN A 57 -18.12 -6.53 -11.32
CA GLN A 57 -17.92 -7.97 -11.22
C GLN A 57 -16.92 -8.43 -12.28
N TYR A 58 -16.02 -9.33 -11.88
CA TYR A 58 -15.08 -9.99 -12.77
C TYR A 58 -15.25 -11.50 -12.63
N GLU A 59 -15.30 -12.18 -13.77
CA GLU A 59 -15.36 -13.64 -13.84
C GLU A 59 -14.08 -14.13 -14.48
N ALA A 60 -13.54 -15.23 -13.95
CA ALA A 60 -12.33 -15.85 -14.47
C ALA A 60 -12.56 -16.31 -15.92
N SER A 61 -12.23 -15.45 -16.88
CA SER A 61 -12.13 -15.78 -18.30
C SER A 61 -10.67 -16.06 -18.64
N LEU A 62 -10.41 -16.89 -19.65
CA LEU A 62 -9.10 -17.46 -20.04
C LEU A 62 -7.95 -16.48 -20.30
N THR A 63 -8.19 -15.18 -20.19
CA THR A 63 -7.19 -14.11 -20.27
C THR A 63 -6.94 -13.58 -18.87
N SER A 64 -5.69 -13.59 -18.44
CA SER A 64 -5.15 -13.01 -17.20
C SER A 64 -5.62 -11.56 -16.99
N ALA A 65 -6.84 -11.39 -16.51
CA ALA A 65 -7.38 -10.09 -16.19
C ALA A 65 -6.75 -9.65 -14.86
N GLU A 66 -5.93 -8.62 -14.92
CA GLU A 66 -5.48 -7.91 -13.73
C GLU A 66 -6.58 -6.90 -13.34
N VAL A 67 -6.87 -6.82 -12.05
CA VAL A 67 -7.81 -5.83 -11.51
C VAL A 67 -7.08 -4.96 -10.51
N ASP A 68 -6.91 -3.69 -10.86
CA ASP A 68 -6.35 -2.72 -9.93
C ASP A 68 -7.35 -2.37 -8.83
N LEU A 69 -6.84 -2.34 -7.60
CA LEU A 69 -7.52 -1.96 -6.38
C LEU A 69 -6.85 -0.71 -5.82
N ALA A 70 -7.56 0.42 -5.86
CA ALA A 70 -7.09 1.67 -5.28
C ALA A 70 -7.35 1.73 -3.77
N THR A 71 -6.66 2.67 -3.09
CA THR A 71 -6.93 2.96 -1.67
C THR A 71 -8.41 3.35 -1.48
N GLY A 72 -9.05 2.75 -0.49
CA GLY A 72 -10.48 2.85 -0.17
C GLY A 72 -11.35 1.80 -0.84
N GLU A 73 -10.86 1.12 -1.89
CA GLU A 73 -11.63 0.10 -2.61
C GLU A 73 -11.64 -1.24 -1.87
N ARG A 74 -12.68 -2.02 -2.16
CA ARG A 74 -12.96 -3.31 -1.54
C ARG A 74 -13.02 -4.41 -2.58
N LEU A 75 -12.28 -5.48 -2.33
CA LEU A 75 -12.39 -6.74 -3.05
C LEU A 75 -13.33 -7.68 -2.28
N VAL A 76 -14.29 -8.25 -3.00
CA VAL A 76 -15.16 -9.33 -2.53
C VAL A 76 -14.84 -10.59 -3.33
N VAL A 77 -14.52 -11.66 -2.63
CA VAL A 77 -14.26 -12.98 -3.22
C VAL A 77 -15.44 -13.87 -2.89
N HIS A 78 -16.17 -14.34 -3.91
CA HIS A 78 -17.39 -15.12 -3.75
C HIS A 78 -17.11 -16.55 -3.24
N PRO A 79 -18.11 -17.26 -2.68
CA PRO A 79 -17.94 -18.65 -2.25
C PRO A 79 -17.37 -19.54 -3.36
N GLY A 80 -16.32 -20.31 -3.05
CA GLY A 80 -15.64 -21.18 -4.02
C GLY A 80 -14.68 -20.47 -4.98
N SER A 81 -14.57 -19.14 -4.89
CA SER A 81 -13.58 -18.34 -5.63
C SER A 81 -12.28 -18.20 -4.84
N THR A 82 -11.20 -17.90 -5.55
CA THR A 82 -9.91 -17.52 -4.96
C THR A 82 -9.38 -16.28 -5.67
N ALA A 83 -8.54 -15.50 -4.99
CA ALA A 83 -7.87 -14.34 -5.59
C ALA A 83 -6.50 -14.13 -4.95
N ALA A 84 -5.51 -13.76 -5.74
CA ALA A 84 -4.22 -13.31 -5.24
C ALA A 84 -4.12 -11.79 -5.40
N LEU A 85 -3.71 -11.08 -4.35
CA LEU A 85 -3.40 -9.67 -4.39
C LEU A 85 -1.88 -9.51 -4.26
N THR A 86 -1.33 -8.61 -5.05
CA THR A 86 0.04 -8.12 -4.92
C THR A 86 0.02 -6.67 -4.45
N PHE A 87 0.90 -6.37 -3.49
CA PHE A 87 1.12 -5.06 -2.88
C PHE A 87 2.55 -4.65 -3.15
N PHE A 88 2.74 -3.34 -3.38
CA PHE A 88 4.00 -2.78 -3.85
C PHE A 88 4.40 -3.37 -5.22
N GLU A 89 5.20 -2.66 -6.00
CA GLU A 89 5.59 -3.17 -7.33
C GLU A 89 6.31 -4.54 -7.27
N ASN A 90 6.92 -4.90 -6.11
CA ASN A 90 7.74 -6.11 -5.95
C ASN A 90 7.53 -6.88 -4.62
N GLY A 91 6.32 -7.33 -4.32
CA GLY A 91 6.21 -8.70 -3.81
C GLY A 91 5.33 -9.01 -2.61
N GLY A 92 4.78 -8.03 -1.89
CA GLY A 92 3.83 -8.36 -0.81
C GLY A 92 2.63 -9.09 -1.39
N ARG A 93 2.28 -10.28 -0.91
CA ARG A 93 1.19 -11.07 -1.50
C ARG A 93 0.14 -11.46 -0.47
N ALA A 94 -1.13 -11.39 -0.85
CA ALA A 94 -2.24 -11.97 -0.09
C ALA A 94 -3.06 -12.92 -0.96
N ASN A 95 -3.17 -14.18 -0.56
CA ASN A 95 -4.02 -15.16 -1.22
C ASN A 95 -5.30 -15.33 -0.41
N MET A 96 -6.42 -14.94 -1.01
CA MET A 96 -7.75 -15.01 -0.42
C MET A 96 -8.53 -16.22 -0.93
N THR A 97 -9.23 -16.90 -0.03
CA THR A 97 -10.24 -17.90 -0.36
C THR A 97 -11.61 -17.39 0.07
N GLY A 98 -12.56 -17.40 -0.86
CA GLY A 98 -13.93 -16.93 -0.61
C GLY A 98 -14.81 -17.95 0.12
N PRO A 99 -15.87 -17.51 0.82
CA PRO A 99 -16.38 -16.13 0.87
C PRO A 99 -15.50 -15.21 1.71
N GLY A 100 -15.12 -14.06 1.16
CA GLY A 100 -14.20 -13.16 1.85
C GLY A 100 -14.31 -11.71 1.38
N THR A 101 -13.87 -10.79 2.22
CA THR A 101 -13.88 -9.36 1.90
C THR A 101 -12.65 -8.70 2.49
N LEU A 102 -11.92 -8.00 1.61
CA LEU A 102 -10.73 -7.23 1.95
C LEU A 102 -10.86 -5.82 1.39
N THR A 103 -10.58 -4.81 2.21
CA THR A 103 -10.53 -3.41 1.80
C THR A 103 -9.09 -2.93 1.91
N LEU A 104 -8.62 -2.25 0.87
CA LEU A 104 -7.34 -1.56 0.87
C LEU A 104 -7.53 -0.22 1.58
N VAL A 105 -7.07 -0.09 2.82
CA VAL A 105 -7.32 1.12 3.62
C VAL A 105 -6.24 2.16 3.38
N GLU A 106 -4.99 1.74 3.32
CA GLU A 106 -3.85 2.60 3.03
C GLU A 106 -2.74 1.75 2.42
N VAL A 107 -2.19 2.20 1.30
CA VAL A 107 -0.88 1.74 0.81
C VAL A 107 -0.13 2.97 0.40
N HIS A 108 0.95 3.28 1.09
CA HIS A 108 1.79 4.39 0.67
C HIS A 108 3.24 4.18 1.04
N ARG A 109 4.10 4.89 0.33
CA ARG A 109 5.47 5.13 0.75
C ARG A 109 5.71 6.61 0.96
N ARG A 110 6.60 6.95 1.89
CA ARG A 110 7.14 8.31 1.99
C ARG A 110 8.38 8.46 1.12
N ALA A 111 8.38 9.46 0.24
CA ALA A 111 9.50 9.77 -0.64
C ALA A 111 9.80 11.27 -0.64
N THR A 112 11.07 11.63 -0.85
CA THR A 112 11.50 12.99 -1.19
C THR A 112 11.62 13.12 -2.71
N LEU A 113 11.65 14.34 -3.26
CA LEU A 113 11.80 14.55 -4.71
C LEU A 113 13.07 13.89 -5.30
N PRO A 114 14.25 13.96 -4.66
CA PRO A 114 15.41 13.16 -5.05
C PRO A 114 15.24 11.66 -4.78
N GLY A 115 14.48 11.29 -3.74
CA GLY A 115 14.15 9.91 -3.38
C GLY A 115 13.24 9.18 -4.38
N HIS A 116 12.59 9.92 -5.30
CA HIS A 116 11.97 9.35 -6.49
C HIS A 116 12.98 8.89 -7.54
N ALA A 117 14.20 9.44 -7.52
CA ALA A 117 15.27 9.15 -8.48
C ALA A 117 16.41 8.31 -7.85
N SER A 118 16.36 8.02 -6.55
CA SER A 118 17.40 7.28 -5.83
C SER A 118 16.80 6.54 -4.63
N ASP A 119 17.03 5.23 -4.52
CA ASP A 119 16.52 4.36 -3.45
C ASP A 119 17.14 4.60 -2.05
N ASN A 120 18.12 5.50 -1.92
CA ASN A 120 18.92 5.68 -0.70
C ASN A 120 18.28 6.48 0.46
N PHE A 121 16.99 6.84 0.40
CA PHE A 121 16.32 7.56 1.49
C PHE A 121 15.32 6.65 2.19
N ASN A 122 15.31 6.69 3.52
CA ASN A 122 14.43 5.93 4.41
C ASN A 122 12.95 6.07 3.96
N ARG A 123 12.47 5.07 3.23
CA ARG A 123 11.09 5.01 2.77
C ARG A 123 10.30 4.37 3.89
N ASP A 124 9.45 5.16 4.54
CA ASP A 124 8.47 4.60 5.47
C ASP A 124 7.34 4.00 4.61
N TYR A 125 7.29 2.67 4.52
CA TYR A 125 6.23 1.95 3.81
C TYR A 125 5.12 1.60 4.80
N VAL A 126 3.88 1.83 4.38
CA VAL A 126 2.69 1.55 5.20
C VAL A 126 1.70 0.76 4.38
N LEU A 127 1.19 -0.33 4.97
CA LEU A 127 0.11 -1.14 4.44
C LEU A 127 -0.96 -1.33 5.52
N THR A 128 -2.10 -0.69 5.33
CA THR A 128 -3.29 -0.91 6.16
C THR A 128 -4.37 -1.62 5.36
N LEU A 129 -4.83 -2.75 5.88
CA LEU A 129 -5.88 -3.57 5.29
C LEU A 129 -7.05 -3.70 6.26
N LYS A 130 -8.24 -3.97 5.73
CA LYS A 130 -9.40 -4.36 6.54
C LYS A 130 -10.03 -5.63 6.03
N GLN A 131 -10.11 -6.65 6.86
CA GLN A 131 -10.73 -7.93 6.52
C GLN A 131 -12.04 -8.10 7.30
N LYS A 132 -13.11 -8.50 6.61
CA LYS A 132 -14.43 -8.71 7.23
C LYS A 132 -14.90 -10.16 7.24
N GLY A 133 -14.23 -11.04 6.51
CA GLY A 133 -14.60 -12.45 6.38
C GLY A 133 -13.59 -13.20 5.51
N GLY A 134 -13.64 -14.53 5.59
CA GLY A 134 -12.84 -15.43 4.75
C GLY A 134 -11.46 -15.74 5.32
N SER A 135 -10.71 -16.52 4.55
CA SER A 135 -9.35 -16.98 4.88
C SER A 135 -8.35 -16.29 3.95
N VAL A 136 -7.34 -15.63 4.52
CA VAL A 136 -6.31 -14.91 3.78
C VAL A 136 -4.93 -15.30 4.27
N HIS A 137 -4.11 -15.81 3.36
CA HIS A 137 -2.70 -16.10 3.60
C HIS A 137 -1.86 -14.95 3.09
N TYR A 138 -1.04 -14.37 3.95
CA TYR A 138 -0.15 -13.25 3.65
C TYR A 138 1.28 -13.75 3.55
N TYR A 139 2.02 -13.25 2.56
CA TYR A 139 3.40 -13.63 2.25
C TYR A 139 4.25 -12.39 1.99
N PHE A 140 5.23 -12.16 2.84
CA PHE A 140 6.15 -11.01 2.80
C PHE A 140 7.62 -11.40 3.00
N SER A 141 8.02 -12.66 2.72
CA SER A 141 9.40 -13.14 2.95
C SER A 141 10.45 -12.47 2.07
N ASP A 142 10.13 -12.26 0.80
CA ASP A 142 11.07 -11.85 -0.24
C ASP A 142 10.57 -10.60 -0.98
N THR A 143 10.13 -9.62 -0.21
CA THR A 143 9.53 -8.39 -0.74
C THR A 143 10.55 -7.27 -0.80
N GLU A 144 10.35 -6.37 -1.77
CA GLU A 144 10.99 -5.07 -1.79
C GLU A 144 9.89 -4.00 -1.70
N PRO A 145 9.78 -3.29 -0.57
CA PRO A 145 10.65 -3.29 0.63
C PRO A 145 10.62 -4.59 1.45
N ALA A 146 11.68 -4.82 2.24
CA ALA A 146 11.72 -5.96 3.17
C ALA A 146 10.62 -5.84 4.23
N PHE A 147 10.12 -6.96 4.75
CA PHE A 147 9.04 -7.00 5.75
C PHE A 147 9.28 -6.05 6.94
N ASP A 148 10.50 -6.02 7.47
CA ASP A 148 10.86 -5.18 8.63
C ASP A 148 10.79 -3.67 8.35
N ASP A 149 10.75 -3.27 7.08
CA ASP A 149 10.63 -1.87 6.63
C ASP A 149 9.17 -1.46 6.34
N ILE A 150 8.21 -2.37 6.49
CA ILE A 150 6.79 -2.14 6.22
C ILE A 150 6.00 -2.08 7.54
N ASP A 151 5.35 -0.96 7.81
CA ASP A 151 4.34 -0.87 8.87
C ASP A 151 3.01 -1.48 8.37
N ILE A 152 2.76 -2.73 8.78
CA ILE A 152 1.57 -3.50 8.39
C ILE A 152 0.53 -3.48 9.51
N THR A 153 -0.69 -3.02 9.20
CA THR A 153 -1.82 -3.06 10.12
C THR A 153 -3.05 -3.70 9.46
N LEU A 154 -3.64 -4.70 10.12
CA LEU A 154 -4.91 -5.31 9.72
C LEU A 154 -6.02 -4.90 10.69
N HIS A 155 -7.06 -4.27 10.15
CA HIS A 155 -8.33 -4.04 10.86
C HIS A 155 -9.22 -5.27 10.72
N LEU A 156 -9.37 -6.01 11.82
CA LEU A 156 -10.18 -7.22 11.94
C LEU A 156 -11.46 -6.92 12.75
N PRO A 157 -12.49 -7.79 12.70
CA PRO A 157 -13.74 -7.56 13.42
C PRO A 157 -13.57 -7.38 14.94
N ASN A 158 -12.56 -8.02 15.53
CA ASN A 158 -12.28 -8.01 16.96
C ASN A 158 -11.17 -7.02 17.38
N GLY A 159 -10.58 -6.26 16.45
CA GLY A 159 -9.53 -5.29 16.76
C GLY A 159 -8.49 -5.16 15.64
N ASN A 160 -7.37 -4.54 15.97
CA ASN A 160 -6.23 -4.41 15.06
C ASN A 160 -5.24 -5.54 15.30
N TYR A 161 -4.62 -6.03 14.22
CA TYR A 161 -3.55 -7.00 14.24
C TYR A 161 -2.35 -6.47 13.46
N THR A 162 -1.16 -6.57 14.05
CA THR A 162 0.11 -6.24 13.41
C THR A 162 0.95 -7.50 13.41
N PRO A 163 1.31 -8.05 12.23
CA PRO A 163 2.11 -9.26 12.15
C PRO A 163 3.53 -9.00 12.65
N ASP A 164 4.12 -9.98 13.31
CA ASP A 164 5.52 -10.00 13.77
C ASP A 164 6.40 -10.98 12.97
N THR A 165 5.80 -11.67 12.00
CA THR A 165 6.46 -12.60 11.08
C THR A 165 6.04 -12.34 9.64
N PRO A 166 6.90 -12.58 8.63
CA PRO A 166 6.60 -12.26 7.23
C PRO A 166 5.51 -13.12 6.58
N CYS A 167 5.15 -14.28 7.15
CA CYS A 167 4.04 -15.09 6.64
C CYS A 167 3.07 -15.44 7.75
N TRP A 168 1.79 -15.14 7.50
CA TRP A 168 0.73 -15.35 8.47
C TRP A 168 -0.62 -15.55 7.79
N LEU A 169 -1.49 -16.25 8.50
CA LEU A 169 -2.85 -16.55 8.10
C LEU A 169 -3.81 -15.74 8.97
N VAL A 170 -4.83 -15.15 8.34
CA VAL A 170 -6.01 -14.63 9.04
C VAL A 170 -7.25 -15.33 8.54
N GLU A 171 -7.95 -16.00 9.45
CA GLU A 171 -9.24 -16.63 9.18
C GLU A 171 -10.33 -15.97 10.01
N ILE A 172 -11.43 -15.59 9.36
CA ILE A 172 -12.60 -15.04 10.04
C ILE A 172 -13.78 -15.96 9.72
N SER A 173 -14.31 -16.62 10.75
CA SER A 173 -15.47 -17.50 10.63
C SER A 173 -16.76 -16.72 10.34
N ASP A 174 -17.82 -17.42 9.95
CA ASP A 174 -19.14 -16.82 9.70
C ASP A 174 -19.73 -16.16 10.96
N GLU A 175 -19.35 -16.64 12.15
CA GLU A 175 -19.71 -16.04 13.45
C GLU A 175 -18.85 -14.81 13.80
N GLY A 176 -17.91 -14.41 12.94
CA GLY A 176 -17.01 -13.28 13.16
C GLY A 176 -15.86 -13.58 14.11
N VAL A 177 -15.58 -14.86 14.38
CA VAL A 177 -14.42 -15.26 15.19
C VAL A 177 -13.17 -15.17 14.33
N THR A 178 -12.24 -14.33 14.75
CA THR A 178 -10.94 -14.15 14.09
C THR A 178 -9.89 -15.08 14.68
N THR A 179 -9.20 -15.82 13.83
CA THR A 179 -7.98 -16.57 14.14
C THR A 179 -6.82 -15.99 13.35
N THR A 180 -5.67 -15.82 14.01
CA THR A 180 -4.41 -15.41 13.36
C THR A 180 -3.35 -16.45 13.68
N LEU A 181 -2.59 -16.88 12.68
CA LEU A 181 -1.59 -17.95 12.82
C LEU A 181 -0.34 -17.64 11.98
N PRO A 182 0.84 -17.45 12.58
CA PRO A 182 2.08 -17.38 11.83
C PRO A 182 2.45 -18.76 11.28
N PHE A 183 3.13 -18.80 10.14
CA PHE A 183 3.60 -20.04 9.53
C PHE A 183 4.93 -19.85 8.78
N GLU A 184 5.61 -20.94 8.43
CA GLU A 184 6.87 -20.88 7.67
C GLU A 184 6.59 -20.46 6.22
N CYS A 185 7.27 -19.41 5.76
CA CYS A 185 7.15 -18.96 4.38
C CYS A 185 7.59 -20.06 3.40
N PRO A 186 6.87 -20.23 2.27
CA PRO A 186 7.14 -21.26 1.27
C PRO A 186 8.42 -21.02 0.47
#